data_AF-A0AAD3VTJ2-F1
#
_entry.id   AF-A0AAD3VTJ2-F1
#
_cell.length_a   1.000
_cell.length_b   1.000
_cell.length_c   1.000
_cell.angle_alpha   90.00
_cell.angle_beta   90.00
_cell.angle_gamma   90.00
#
_symmetry.space_group_name_H-M   'P 1'
#
loop_
_entity.id
_entity.type
_entity.pdbx_description
1 polymer ?
#
loop_
_entity_poly.entity_id
_entity_poly.type
_entity_poly.pdbx_seq_one_letter_code
_entity_poly.pdbx_strand_id
1 'polypeptide(L)'
;METRAQIEAELDKTGRVPSPFCGFLAEFLRNLGIPQGADPIGMINIAFGGELINQGILLEGLRMWKRVSKWGITEISLARKLTDPSRLTNAIAEQFYGAFGRSEGYGLPGLVAGAILGENAAKVSSFYEQETEFLTRVVGVRFEDRADVVEDLTVGEQLFLVWEQDNPYDPKALAVMTRNGHKVGYIRRSIARMLVARIKSGTGFVSRVGVLLGEEYDANERVWVQVQAVPGSRLPVPRFDLDANKPGAEIEVTET
;
A
#
# COMPACT_ATOMS: atom_id res chain seq x y z
N MET A 1 -19.04 -6.11 -25.62
CA MET A 1 -19.67 -5.93 -24.29
C MET A 1 -20.61 -7.08 -23.92
N GLU A 2 -21.06 -7.94 -24.84
CA GLU A 2 -21.87 -9.14 -24.54
C GLU A 2 -21.11 -10.30 -23.84
N THR A 3 -19.78 -10.22 -23.78
CA THR A 3 -18.91 -11.34 -23.40
C THR A 3 -18.82 -11.60 -21.89
N ARG A 4 -18.95 -10.56 -21.05
CA ARG A 4 -18.74 -10.67 -19.59
C ARG A 4 -19.90 -11.39 -18.89
N ALA A 5 -21.13 -11.02 -19.23
CA ALA A 5 -22.33 -11.62 -18.64
C ALA A 5 -22.53 -13.10 -19.05
N GLN A 6 -22.11 -13.46 -20.26
CA GLN A 6 -22.12 -14.86 -20.72
C GLN A 6 -21.08 -15.72 -19.98
N ILE A 7 -19.86 -15.20 -19.77
CA ILE A 7 -18.80 -15.90 -19.03
C ILE A 7 -19.18 -16.12 -17.56
N GLU A 8 -19.76 -15.11 -16.90
CA GLU A 8 -20.21 -15.20 -15.51
C GLU A 8 -21.39 -16.20 -15.36
N ALA A 9 -22.31 -16.26 -16.33
CA ALA A 9 -23.45 -17.18 -16.32
C ALA A 9 -23.09 -18.65 -16.63
N GLU A 10 -22.01 -18.91 -17.37
CA GLU A 10 -21.53 -20.26 -17.69
C GLU A 10 -20.71 -20.89 -16.54
N LEU A 11 -19.95 -20.06 -15.81
CA LEU A 11 -19.14 -20.46 -14.65
C LEU A 11 -20.01 -20.98 -13.49
N ASP A 12 -21.17 -20.35 -13.28
CA ASP A 12 -22.13 -20.68 -12.21
C ASP A 12 -22.87 -22.02 -12.46
N LYS A 13 -22.97 -22.46 -13.72
CA LYS A 13 -23.74 -23.67 -14.10
C LYS A 13 -22.92 -24.95 -14.18
N THR A 14 -21.62 -24.86 -14.44
CA THR A 14 -20.80 -26.05 -14.75
C THR A 14 -19.56 -26.21 -13.89
N GLY A 15 -19.17 -25.18 -13.13
CA GLY A 15 -17.91 -25.16 -12.37
C GLY A 15 -16.67 -25.36 -13.23
N ARG A 16 -16.78 -25.27 -14.57
CA ARG A 16 -15.69 -25.43 -15.53
C ARG A 16 -15.54 -24.19 -16.37
N VAL A 17 -14.29 -23.79 -16.56
CA VAL A 17 -13.91 -22.67 -17.42
C VAL A 17 -14.14 -23.07 -18.89
N PRO A 18 -14.82 -22.26 -19.71
CA PRO A 18 -15.13 -22.61 -21.10
C PRO A 18 -13.86 -22.83 -21.95
N SER A 19 -13.91 -23.82 -22.84
CA SER A 19 -12.80 -24.31 -23.67
C SER A 19 -11.95 -23.25 -24.42
N PRO A 20 -12.53 -22.16 -24.96
CA PRO A 20 -11.75 -21.11 -25.63
C PRO A 20 -10.84 -20.33 -24.67
N PHE A 21 -11.30 -20.13 -23.43
CA PHE A 21 -10.54 -19.43 -22.40
C PHE A 21 -9.35 -20.25 -21.93
N CYS A 22 -9.47 -21.58 -21.88
CA CYS A 22 -8.35 -22.48 -21.62
C CYS A 22 -7.26 -22.39 -22.71
N GLY A 23 -7.65 -22.20 -23.98
CA GLY A 23 -6.72 -22.02 -25.09
C GLY A 23 -5.93 -20.72 -24.99
N PHE A 24 -6.63 -19.60 -24.80
CA PHE A 24 -6.03 -18.28 -24.60
C PHE A 24 -5.13 -18.25 -23.37
N LEU A 25 -5.60 -18.76 -22.23
CA LEU A 25 -4.83 -18.75 -20.99
C LEU A 25 -3.59 -19.63 -21.12
N ALA A 26 -3.70 -20.81 -21.71
CA ALA A 26 -2.53 -21.67 -21.95
C ALA A 26 -1.52 -20.98 -22.89
N GLU A 27 -1.96 -20.21 -23.87
CA GLU A 27 -1.09 -19.47 -24.78
C GLU A 27 -0.43 -18.25 -24.11
N PHE A 28 -1.19 -17.51 -23.31
CA PHE A 28 -0.67 -16.43 -22.47
C PHE A 28 0.40 -16.94 -21.48
N LEU A 29 0.11 -18.05 -20.77
CA LEU A 29 1.05 -18.68 -19.84
C LEU A 29 2.29 -19.22 -20.58
N ARG A 30 2.13 -19.78 -21.78
CA ARG A 30 3.25 -20.19 -22.64
C ARG A 30 4.12 -19.00 -23.06
N ASN A 31 3.52 -17.88 -23.44
CA ASN A 31 4.25 -16.66 -23.80
C ASN A 31 5.01 -16.07 -22.60
N LEU A 32 4.54 -16.31 -21.37
CA LEU A 32 5.27 -15.97 -20.15
C LEU A 32 6.41 -16.95 -19.81
N GLY A 33 6.53 -18.06 -20.54
CA GLY A 33 7.53 -19.11 -20.32
C GLY A 33 7.17 -20.11 -19.22
N ILE A 34 5.87 -20.23 -18.89
CA ILE A 34 5.42 -21.06 -17.77
C ILE A 34 5.26 -22.52 -18.24
N PRO A 35 5.87 -23.51 -17.55
CA PRO A 35 5.83 -24.92 -17.93
C PRO A 35 4.42 -25.52 -17.86
N GLN A 36 4.20 -26.56 -18.67
CA GLN A 36 2.97 -27.35 -18.61
C GLN A 36 2.86 -28.06 -17.25
N GLY A 37 1.68 -28.01 -16.63
CA GLY A 37 1.40 -28.60 -15.31
C GLY A 37 1.42 -27.62 -14.13
N ALA A 38 1.73 -26.34 -14.38
CA ALA A 38 1.53 -25.27 -13.39
C ALA A 38 0.05 -25.06 -13.07
N ASP A 39 -0.26 -24.64 -11.83
CA ASP A 39 -1.61 -24.21 -11.42
C ASP A 39 -1.99 -22.92 -12.17
N PRO A 40 -2.88 -22.96 -13.19
CA PRO A 40 -3.14 -21.80 -14.02
C PRO A 40 -3.77 -20.64 -13.23
N ILE A 41 -4.58 -20.96 -12.22
CA ILE A 41 -5.23 -19.97 -11.36
C ILE A 41 -4.19 -19.34 -10.44
N GLY A 42 -3.29 -20.14 -9.88
CA GLY A 42 -2.13 -19.66 -9.12
C GLY A 42 -1.28 -18.68 -9.93
N MET A 43 -0.96 -19.01 -11.19
CA MET A 43 -0.16 -18.14 -12.06
C MET A 43 -0.86 -16.82 -12.41
N ILE A 44 -2.17 -16.86 -12.65
CA ILE A 44 -2.99 -15.66 -12.83
C ILE A 44 -2.92 -14.77 -11.59
N ASN A 45 -3.13 -15.34 -10.41
CA ASN A 45 -3.07 -14.60 -9.15
C ASN A 45 -1.69 -13.99 -8.91
N ILE A 46 -0.61 -14.69 -9.28
CA ILE A 46 0.76 -14.16 -9.20
C ILE A 46 0.93 -12.97 -10.14
N ALA A 47 0.51 -13.11 -11.39
CA ALA A 47 0.65 -12.05 -12.39
C ALA A 47 -0.16 -10.79 -12.01
N PHE A 48 -1.45 -10.93 -11.70
CA PHE A 48 -2.28 -9.80 -11.28
C PHE A 48 -1.80 -9.21 -9.96
N GLY A 49 -1.40 -10.03 -8.99
CA GLY A 49 -0.91 -9.53 -7.72
C GLY A 49 0.40 -8.75 -7.85
N GLY A 50 1.31 -9.20 -8.73
CA GLY A 50 2.55 -8.48 -9.02
C GLY A 50 2.29 -7.13 -9.69
N GLU A 51 1.36 -7.10 -10.66
CA GLU A 51 0.95 -5.85 -11.32
C GLU A 51 0.33 -4.85 -10.33
N LEU A 52 -0.58 -5.31 -9.45
CA LEU A 52 -1.17 -4.46 -8.41
C LEU A 52 -0.10 -3.90 -7.46
N ILE A 53 0.90 -4.71 -7.07
CA ILE A 53 2.02 -4.24 -6.24
C ILE A 53 2.84 -3.18 -6.99
N ASN A 54 3.14 -3.38 -8.27
CA ASN A 54 3.88 -2.42 -9.09
C ASN A 54 3.15 -1.08 -9.22
N GLN A 55 1.82 -1.11 -9.30
CA GLN A 55 0.94 0.06 -9.32
C GLN A 55 0.76 0.73 -7.96
N GLY A 56 1.33 0.16 -6.88
CA GLY A 56 1.23 0.71 -5.53
C GLY A 56 0.00 0.25 -4.74
N ILE A 57 -0.84 -0.64 -5.30
CA ILE A 57 -1.98 -1.27 -4.63
C ILE A 57 -1.49 -2.47 -3.81
N LEU A 58 -0.62 -2.19 -2.83
CA LEU A 58 0.28 -3.17 -2.23
C LEU A 58 -0.46 -4.33 -1.56
N LEU A 59 -1.45 -4.04 -0.71
CA LEU A 59 -2.15 -5.10 0.03
C LEU A 59 -3.06 -5.95 -0.84
N GLU A 60 -3.69 -5.37 -1.87
CA GLU A 60 -4.55 -6.15 -2.76
C GLU A 60 -3.71 -7.11 -3.59
N GLY A 61 -2.52 -6.68 -4.04
CA GLY A 61 -1.61 -7.60 -4.71
C GLY A 61 -1.14 -8.75 -3.81
N LEU A 62 -0.83 -8.47 -2.52
CA LEU A 62 -0.53 -9.53 -1.55
C LEU A 62 -1.74 -10.44 -1.26
N ARG A 63 -2.97 -9.91 -1.28
CA ARG A 63 -4.20 -10.72 -1.15
C ARG A 63 -4.41 -11.63 -2.35
N MET A 64 -4.11 -11.18 -3.57
CA MET A 64 -4.12 -12.07 -4.74
C MET A 64 -3.12 -13.20 -4.54
N TRP A 65 -1.90 -12.90 -4.11
CA TRP A 65 -0.88 -13.93 -3.88
C TRP A 65 -1.22 -14.90 -2.76
N LYS A 66 -2.01 -14.48 -1.76
CA LYS A 66 -2.56 -15.39 -0.73
C LYS A 66 -3.49 -16.46 -1.31
N ARG A 67 -4.10 -16.22 -2.48
CA ARG A 67 -5.00 -17.18 -3.16
C ARG A 67 -4.24 -18.24 -3.95
N VAL A 68 -2.91 -18.13 -4.05
CA VAL A 68 -2.05 -19.13 -4.69
C VAL A 68 -1.99 -20.36 -3.79
N SER A 69 -2.54 -21.47 -4.29
CA SER A 69 -2.70 -22.72 -3.54
C SER A 69 -1.37 -23.38 -3.18
N LYS A 70 -0.36 -23.22 -4.03
CA LYS A 70 0.96 -23.85 -3.90
C LYS A 70 2.05 -22.93 -4.44
N TRP A 71 3.13 -22.79 -3.67
CA TRP A 71 4.33 -22.05 -4.08
C TRP A 71 5.47 -23.02 -4.35
N GLY A 72 5.84 -23.17 -5.62
CA GLY A 72 7.01 -23.90 -6.07
C GLY A 72 8.02 -22.98 -6.76
N ILE A 73 9.04 -23.59 -7.38
CA ILE A 73 10.12 -22.88 -8.08
C ILE A 73 9.55 -22.01 -9.21
N THR A 74 8.56 -22.51 -9.95
CA THR A 74 7.92 -21.78 -11.05
C THR A 74 7.16 -20.55 -10.56
N GLU A 75 6.34 -20.69 -9.52
CA GLU A 75 5.57 -19.60 -8.93
C GLU A 75 6.48 -18.51 -8.36
N ILE A 76 7.52 -18.92 -7.62
CA ILE A 76 8.51 -17.99 -7.05
C ILE A 76 9.26 -17.26 -8.18
N SER A 77 9.69 -17.98 -9.21
CA SER A 77 10.39 -17.38 -10.36
C SER A 77 9.51 -16.39 -11.11
N LEU A 78 8.22 -16.71 -11.31
CA LEU A 78 7.27 -15.81 -11.95
C LEU A 78 7.03 -14.55 -11.12
N ALA A 79 6.79 -14.69 -9.81
CA ALA A 79 6.59 -13.56 -8.91
C ALA A 79 7.78 -12.60 -8.91
N ARG A 80 9.01 -13.15 -8.88
CA ARG A 80 10.26 -12.37 -8.97
C ARG A 80 10.42 -11.65 -10.31
N LYS A 81 9.96 -12.25 -11.40
CA LYS A 81 10.03 -11.66 -12.75
C LYS A 81 9.03 -10.53 -12.94
N LEU A 82 7.84 -10.65 -12.35
CA LEU A 82 6.71 -9.74 -12.61
C LEU A 82 6.58 -8.60 -11.59
N THR A 83 7.36 -8.61 -10.50
CA THR A 83 7.18 -7.65 -9.41
C THR A 83 8.46 -6.88 -9.15
N ASP A 84 8.35 -5.56 -9.09
CA ASP A 84 9.43 -4.68 -8.67
C ASP A 84 9.86 -5.04 -7.23
N PRO A 85 11.14 -5.38 -7.01
CA PRO A 85 11.60 -5.81 -5.70
C PRO A 85 11.37 -4.76 -4.60
N SER A 86 11.53 -3.47 -4.90
CA SER A 86 11.36 -2.39 -3.93
C SER A 86 9.89 -2.22 -3.53
N ARG A 87 8.97 -2.27 -4.50
CA ARG A 87 7.51 -2.28 -4.24
C ARG A 87 7.08 -3.51 -3.46
N LEU A 88 7.64 -4.68 -3.75
CA LEU A 88 7.35 -5.89 -2.99
C LEU A 88 7.86 -5.80 -1.54
N THR A 89 9.08 -5.29 -1.34
CA THR A 89 9.60 -5.03 0.02
C THR A 89 8.71 -4.05 0.77
N ASN A 90 8.25 -2.97 0.12
CA ASN A 90 7.31 -2.03 0.70
C ASN A 90 5.98 -2.70 1.08
N ALA A 91 5.43 -3.56 0.22
CA ALA A 91 4.18 -4.27 0.47
C ALA A 91 4.28 -5.16 1.71
N ILE A 92 5.38 -5.93 1.79
CA ILE A 92 5.64 -6.84 2.91
C ILE A 92 5.93 -6.03 4.19
N ALA A 93 6.65 -4.92 4.12
CA ALA A 93 6.87 -4.02 5.25
C ALA A 93 5.56 -3.40 5.76
N GLU A 94 4.70 -2.91 4.86
CA GLU A 94 3.39 -2.36 5.23
C GLU A 94 2.50 -3.41 5.92
N GLN A 95 2.55 -4.66 5.46
CA GLN A 95 1.88 -5.77 6.13
C GLN A 95 2.52 -6.08 7.49
N PHE A 96 3.84 -6.19 7.56
CA PHE A 96 4.61 -6.48 8.76
C PHE A 96 4.33 -5.47 9.88
N TYR A 97 4.41 -4.17 9.58
CA TYR A 97 4.14 -3.10 10.55
C TYR A 97 2.64 -2.80 10.72
N GLY A 98 1.78 -3.24 9.80
CA GLY A 98 0.34 -2.99 9.80
C GLY A 98 -0.51 -4.02 10.56
N ALA A 99 0.03 -5.19 10.91
CA ALA A 99 -0.72 -6.36 11.41
C ALA A 99 -1.28 -6.31 12.85
N PHE A 100 -1.27 -5.15 13.53
CA PHE A 100 -1.99 -4.92 14.79
C PHE A 100 -1.76 -5.93 15.95
N GLY A 101 -0.62 -6.64 16.01
CA GLY A 101 -0.39 -7.63 17.08
C GLY A 101 -1.45 -8.75 17.17
N ARG A 102 -2.37 -8.83 16.20
CA ARG A 102 -3.27 -9.96 16.03
C ARG A 102 -2.50 -10.98 15.22
N SER A 103 -2.45 -12.21 15.69
CA SER A 103 -1.99 -13.38 14.92
C SER A 103 -2.99 -13.71 13.81
N GLU A 104 -3.41 -12.72 13.06
CA GLU A 104 -4.11 -12.95 11.83
C GLU A 104 -3.04 -13.53 10.88
N GLY A 105 -3.14 -14.83 10.60
CA GLY A 105 -2.40 -15.56 9.57
C GLY A 105 -2.67 -15.04 8.15
N TYR A 106 -2.44 -13.75 7.93
CA TYR A 106 -2.75 -12.99 6.75
C TYR A 106 -1.44 -12.37 6.27
N GLY A 107 -0.73 -13.16 5.48
CA GLY A 107 0.44 -12.76 4.71
C GLY A 107 0.86 -13.89 3.80
N LEU A 108 1.53 -13.54 2.71
CA LEU A 108 2.35 -14.49 1.98
C LEU A 108 3.22 -15.23 3.02
N PRO A 109 3.23 -16.58 3.08
CA PRO A 109 3.95 -17.27 4.15
C PRO A 109 5.39 -16.77 4.23
N GLY A 110 5.91 -16.51 5.43
CA GLY A 110 7.21 -15.83 5.59
C GLY A 110 8.36 -16.48 4.81
N LEU A 111 8.34 -17.82 4.66
CA LEU A 111 9.28 -18.56 3.82
C LEU A 111 9.13 -18.24 2.32
N VAL A 112 7.90 -18.12 1.82
CA VAL A 112 7.62 -17.73 0.44
C VAL A 112 8.03 -16.27 0.21
N ALA A 113 7.69 -15.38 1.13
CA ALA A 113 8.12 -13.98 1.08
C ALA A 113 9.65 -13.85 1.03
N GLY A 114 10.36 -14.59 1.89
CA GLY A 114 11.82 -14.66 1.85
C GLY A 114 12.36 -15.21 0.53
N ALA A 115 11.76 -16.26 -0.02
CA ALA A 115 12.20 -16.86 -1.28
C ALA A 115 12.00 -15.94 -2.50
N ILE A 116 10.94 -15.13 -2.51
CA ILE A 116 10.70 -14.14 -3.57
C ILE A 116 11.61 -12.92 -3.37
N LEU A 117 11.71 -12.39 -2.16
CA LEU A 117 12.51 -11.19 -1.87
C LEU A 117 14.02 -11.42 -1.97
N GLY A 118 14.50 -12.64 -1.70
CA GLY A 118 15.93 -12.92 -1.60
C GLY A 118 16.61 -12.02 -0.58
N GLU A 119 17.69 -11.34 -0.99
CA GLU A 119 18.48 -10.44 -0.13
C GLU A 119 17.66 -9.26 0.41
N ASN A 120 16.61 -8.82 -0.29
CA ASN A 120 15.75 -7.73 0.18
C ASN A 120 14.89 -8.11 1.39
N ALA A 121 14.80 -9.40 1.75
CA ALA A 121 14.08 -9.84 2.94
C ALA A 121 14.63 -9.20 4.22
N ALA A 122 15.95 -8.98 4.28
CA ALA A 122 16.59 -8.34 5.43
C ALA A 122 16.19 -6.87 5.63
N LYS A 123 15.72 -6.19 4.57
CA LYS A 123 15.31 -4.78 4.63
C LYS A 123 13.94 -4.59 5.28
N VAL A 124 13.09 -5.61 5.29
CA VAL A 124 11.69 -5.51 5.74
C VAL A 124 11.60 -4.96 7.17
N SER A 125 12.45 -5.43 8.08
CA SER A 125 12.41 -5.06 9.51
C SER A 125 13.00 -3.70 9.84
N SER A 126 13.58 -3.00 8.86
CA SER A 126 14.11 -1.63 9.02
C SER A 126 13.63 -0.71 7.89
N PHE A 127 12.63 -1.14 7.12
CA PHE A 127 12.23 -0.51 5.86
C PHE A 127 11.91 0.98 6.05
N TYR A 128 10.99 1.31 6.94
CA TYR A 128 10.59 2.70 7.19
C TYR A 128 11.65 3.54 7.93
N GLU A 129 12.67 2.92 8.50
CA GLU A 129 13.80 3.61 9.13
C GLU A 129 14.82 4.08 8.10
N GLN A 130 14.98 3.34 7.01
CA GLN A 130 16.10 3.51 6.06
C GLN A 130 15.66 3.99 4.68
N GLU A 131 14.49 3.57 4.20
CA GLU A 131 14.07 3.89 2.84
C GLU A 131 13.78 5.38 2.66
N THR A 132 14.21 5.90 1.51
CA THR A 132 14.04 7.30 1.12
C THR A 132 12.75 7.54 0.37
N GLU A 133 12.10 6.50 -0.15
CA GLU A 133 10.80 6.59 -0.81
C GLU A 133 9.97 5.36 -0.48
N PHE A 134 8.70 5.56 -0.11
CA PHE A 134 7.78 4.48 0.19
C PHE A 134 6.32 4.90 0.08
N LEU A 135 5.44 3.92 -0.07
CA LEU A 135 4.01 4.04 0.10
C LEU A 135 3.61 3.57 1.50
N THR A 136 2.66 4.26 2.11
CA THR A 136 2.00 3.77 3.34
C THR A 136 0.55 4.26 3.39
N ARG A 137 -0.29 3.53 4.14
CA ARG A 137 -1.72 3.86 4.26
C ARG A 137 -1.98 4.97 5.26
N VAL A 138 -2.98 5.77 4.94
CA VAL A 138 -3.64 6.68 5.88
C VAL A 138 -4.76 5.92 6.59
N VAL A 139 -4.78 6.02 7.91
CA VAL A 139 -5.80 5.41 8.78
C VAL A 139 -6.56 6.47 9.55
N GLY A 140 -7.69 6.08 10.16
CA GLY A 140 -8.54 7.00 10.90
C GLY A 140 -9.39 7.89 9.99
N VAL A 141 -9.64 7.44 8.76
CA VAL A 141 -10.47 8.14 7.76
C VAL A 141 -11.96 8.15 8.14
N ARG A 142 -12.41 7.18 8.95
CA ARG A 142 -13.82 7.05 9.38
C ARG A 142 -14.28 8.08 10.43
N PHE A 143 -13.37 8.88 10.95
CA PHE A 143 -13.69 9.80 12.04
C PHE A 143 -13.93 11.20 11.49
N GLU A 144 -14.86 11.92 12.10
CA GLU A 144 -15.21 13.31 11.72
C GLU A 144 -15.66 13.40 10.25
N ASP A 145 -15.33 14.51 9.59
CA ASP A 145 -15.62 14.86 8.18
C ASP A 145 -14.52 14.37 7.22
N ARG A 146 -13.60 13.53 7.68
CA ARG A 146 -12.42 13.11 6.90
C ARG A 146 -12.78 12.25 5.70
N ALA A 147 -13.92 11.57 5.73
CA ALA A 147 -14.41 10.82 4.58
C ALA A 147 -14.74 11.76 3.40
N ASP A 148 -15.38 12.90 3.68
CA ASP A 148 -15.70 13.91 2.67
C ASP A 148 -14.40 14.51 2.09
N VAL A 149 -13.42 14.78 2.96
CA VAL A 149 -12.08 15.24 2.53
C VAL A 149 -11.42 14.23 1.58
N VAL A 150 -11.60 12.93 1.78
CA VAL A 150 -11.03 11.89 0.93
C VAL A 150 -11.66 11.84 -0.46
N GLU A 151 -12.96 12.14 -0.58
CA GLU A 151 -13.62 12.19 -1.89
C GLU A 151 -13.11 13.33 -2.77
N ASP A 152 -12.59 14.40 -2.17
CA ASP A 152 -12.04 15.55 -2.87
C ASP A 152 -10.56 15.37 -3.27
N LEU A 153 -9.88 14.31 -2.77
CA LEU A 153 -8.45 14.09 -3.05
C LEU A 153 -8.21 13.64 -4.49
N THR A 154 -7.11 14.11 -5.06
CA THR A 154 -6.63 13.65 -6.38
C THR A 154 -5.27 12.95 -6.26
N VAL A 155 -5.08 11.85 -7.02
CA VAL A 155 -3.75 11.19 -7.10
C VAL A 155 -2.69 12.18 -7.56
N GLY A 156 -1.56 12.23 -6.85
CA GLY A 156 -0.47 13.17 -7.07
C GLY A 156 -0.58 14.47 -6.28
N GLU A 157 -1.72 14.75 -5.64
CA GLU A 157 -1.91 15.94 -4.79
C GLU A 157 -0.93 15.95 -3.61
N GLN A 158 -0.35 17.11 -3.33
CA GLN A 158 0.58 17.27 -2.21
C GLN A 158 -0.16 17.25 -0.87
N LEU A 159 0.38 16.46 0.05
CA LEU A 159 -0.09 16.35 1.44
C LEU A 159 1.05 16.68 2.41
N PHE A 160 0.69 17.00 3.64
CA PHE A 160 1.62 17.35 4.71
C PHE A 160 1.57 16.31 5.83
N LEU A 161 2.73 15.91 6.31
CA LEU A 161 2.87 15.09 7.52
C LEU A 161 3.14 16.00 8.72
N VAL A 162 2.23 15.97 9.69
CA VAL A 162 2.23 16.90 10.83
C VAL A 162 2.39 16.10 12.11
N TRP A 163 3.44 16.38 12.87
CA TRP A 163 3.68 15.71 14.14
C TRP A 163 2.91 16.37 15.28
N GLU A 164 1.86 15.69 15.76
CA GLU A 164 1.03 16.11 16.88
C GLU A 164 1.67 15.66 18.22
N GLN A 165 2.61 16.45 18.75
CA GLN A 165 3.33 16.12 19.99
C GLN A 165 2.41 16.02 21.21
N ASP A 166 1.37 16.85 21.24
CA ASP A 166 0.41 16.97 22.34
C ASP A 166 -0.84 16.08 22.13
N ASN A 167 -0.82 15.18 21.15
CA ASN A 167 -1.92 14.27 20.92
C ASN A 167 -2.14 13.38 22.16
N PRO A 168 -3.35 13.39 22.77
CA PRO A 168 -3.59 12.72 24.06
C PRO A 168 -3.56 11.19 23.97
N TYR A 169 -3.71 10.63 22.76
CA TYR A 169 -3.72 9.18 22.53
C TYR A 169 -2.36 8.64 22.11
N ASP A 170 -1.56 9.43 21.41
CA ASP A 170 -0.24 9.03 20.90
C ASP A 170 0.66 10.24 20.60
N PRO A 171 1.67 10.57 21.43
CA PRO A 171 2.58 11.70 21.20
C PRO A 171 3.57 11.48 20.04
N LYS A 172 3.40 10.39 19.27
CA LYS A 172 4.08 10.09 18.02
C LYS A 172 3.12 10.06 16.84
N ALA A 173 1.89 10.53 17.01
CA ALA A 173 0.93 10.66 15.93
C ALA A 173 1.47 11.59 14.83
N LEU A 174 1.43 11.09 13.59
CA LEU A 174 1.66 11.88 12.39
C LEU A 174 0.33 12.01 11.65
N ALA A 175 -0.28 13.19 11.73
CA ALA A 175 -1.46 13.52 10.95
C ALA A 175 -1.07 13.74 9.49
N VAL A 176 -1.98 13.36 8.59
CA VAL A 176 -1.88 13.63 7.16
C VAL A 176 -2.88 14.73 6.85
N MET A 177 -2.40 15.85 6.32
CA MET A 177 -3.21 17.05 6.11
C MET A 177 -3.13 17.55 4.67
N THR A 178 -4.22 18.11 4.18
CA THR A 178 -4.26 18.83 2.91
C THR A 178 -3.59 20.20 3.06
N ARG A 179 -3.37 20.88 1.94
CA ARG A 179 -2.87 22.26 1.95
C ARG A 179 -3.81 23.23 2.68
N ASN A 180 -5.11 22.97 2.67
CA ASN A 180 -6.10 23.83 3.31
C ASN A 180 -6.27 23.55 4.82
N GLY A 181 -5.41 22.71 5.40
CA GLY A 181 -5.47 22.35 6.82
C GLY A 181 -6.52 21.30 7.17
N HIS A 182 -7.20 20.70 6.18
CA HIS A 182 -8.13 19.59 6.45
C HIS A 182 -7.36 18.30 6.74
N LYS A 183 -7.77 17.59 7.79
CA LYS A 183 -7.18 16.31 8.18
C LYS A 183 -7.73 15.20 7.29
N VAL A 184 -6.85 14.42 6.67
CA VAL A 184 -7.21 13.21 5.92
C VAL A 184 -7.24 12.00 6.86
N GLY A 185 -6.32 11.99 7.83
CA GLY A 185 -6.19 10.91 8.80
C GLY A 185 -4.79 10.89 9.39
N TYR A 186 -4.26 9.70 9.65
CA TYR A 186 -2.99 9.49 10.33
C TYR A 186 -2.14 8.42 9.65
N ILE A 187 -0.82 8.55 9.76
CA ILE A 187 0.09 7.42 9.52
C ILE A 187 -0.09 6.41 10.64
N ARG A 188 -0.04 5.11 10.31
CA ARG A 188 -0.16 4.03 11.30
C ARG A 188 0.86 4.21 12.43
N ARG A 189 0.41 4.04 13.67
CA ARG A 189 1.23 4.22 14.90
C ARG A 189 2.61 3.58 14.85
N SER A 190 2.73 2.34 14.40
CA SER A 190 4.02 1.62 14.28
C SER A 190 4.99 2.37 13.35
N ILE A 191 4.50 2.77 12.18
CA ILE A 191 5.25 3.50 11.15
C ILE A 191 5.56 4.92 11.61
N ALA A 192 4.56 5.61 12.19
CA ALA A 192 4.71 6.97 12.68
C ALA A 192 5.83 7.11 13.72
N ARG A 193 6.01 6.14 14.63
CA ARG A 193 7.14 6.13 15.58
C ARG A 193 8.50 6.18 14.88
N MET A 194 8.68 5.37 13.83
CA MET A 194 9.93 5.32 13.06
C MET A 194 10.16 6.65 12.32
N LEU A 195 9.12 7.19 11.68
CA LEU A 195 9.22 8.46 10.98
C LEU A 195 9.48 9.64 11.93
N VAL A 196 8.85 9.68 13.10
CA VAL A 196 9.14 10.70 14.13
C VAL A 196 10.58 10.61 14.63
N ALA A 197 11.15 9.41 14.76
CA ALA A 197 12.57 9.27 15.10
C ALA A 197 13.47 9.91 14.02
N ARG A 198 13.11 9.76 12.74
CA ARG A 198 13.80 10.41 11.61
C ARG A 198 13.60 11.92 11.58
N ILE A 199 12.40 12.41 11.91
CA ILE A 199 12.15 13.86 12.05
C ILE A 199 13.06 14.45 13.14
N LYS A 200 13.16 13.78 14.29
CA LYS A 200 14.04 14.19 15.38
C LYS A 200 15.52 14.23 15.00
N SER A 201 15.95 13.39 14.05
CA SER A 201 17.32 13.40 13.53
C SER A 201 17.53 14.38 12.37
N GLY A 202 16.52 15.21 12.04
CA GLY A 202 16.62 16.25 11.00
C GLY A 202 16.24 15.79 9.60
N THR A 203 15.45 14.72 9.47
CA THR A 203 14.89 14.28 8.19
C THR A 203 13.55 14.96 7.95
N GLY A 204 13.42 15.70 6.84
CA GLY A 204 12.12 16.18 6.36
C GLY A 204 11.42 15.13 5.50
N PHE A 205 10.11 15.29 5.31
CA PHE A 205 9.32 14.41 4.46
C PHE A 205 8.42 15.23 3.55
N VAL A 206 8.41 14.87 2.27
CA VAL A 206 7.41 15.33 1.29
C VAL A 206 6.45 14.19 1.05
N SER A 207 5.15 14.46 1.05
CA SER A 207 4.14 13.46 0.76
C SER A 207 3.18 13.90 -0.33
N ARG A 208 2.68 12.93 -1.08
CA ARG A 208 1.60 13.11 -2.06
C ARG A 208 0.64 11.94 -2.01
N VAL A 209 -0.58 12.12 -2.51
CA VAL A 209 -1.51 11.01 -2.74
C VAL A 209 -0.86 10.08 -3.77
N GLY A 210 -0.53 8.85 -3.36
CA GLY A 210 0.07 7.84 -4.23
C GLY A 210 -0.98 6.97 -4.91
N VAL A 211 -1.94 6.47 -4.12
CA VAL A 211 -3.06 5.65 -4.59
C VAL A 211 -4.33 6.08 -3.86
N LEU A 212 -5.43 6.17 -4.61
CA LEU A 212 -6.78 6.38 -4.09
C LEU A 212 -7.66 5.22 -4.59
N LEU A 213 -8.21 4.44 -3.66
CA LEU A 213 -9.12 3.34 -3.97
C LEU A 213 -10.59 3.76 -3.74
N GLY A 214 -11.49 3.11 -4.46
CA GLY A 214 -12.92 3.39 -4.43
C GLY A 214 -13.59 3.03 -3.09
N GLU A 215 -14.85 3.42 -2.96
CA GLU A 215 -15.68 3.22 -1.76
C GLU A 215 -15.92 1.74 -1.42
N GLU A 216 -15.71 0.82 -2.36
CA GLU A 216 -15.80 -0.62 -2.13
C GLU A 216 -14.71 -1.14 -1.17
N TYR A 217 -13.67 -0.36 -0.92
CA TYR A 217 -12.60 -0.68 0.02
C TYR A 217 -12.87 -0.12 1.42
N ASP A 218 -12.30 -0.76 2.45
CA ASP A 218 -12.31 -0.21 3.80
C ASP A 218 -11.69 1.20 3.80
N ALA A 219 -12.33 2.16 4.48
CA ALA A 219 -11.86 3.54 4.53
C ALA A 219 -10.37 3.69 4.93
N ASN A 220 -9.83 2.80 5.76
CA ASN A 220 -8.42 2.80 6.18
C ASN A 220 -7.46 2.12 5.17
N GLU A 221 -7.97 1.75 4.01
CA GLU A 221 -7.24 1.18 2.89
C GLU A 221 -7.36 2.03 1.61
N ARG A 222 -8.27 3.00 1.60
CA ARG A 222 -8.55 3.83 0.43
C ARG A 222 -7.43 4.78 0.08
N VAL A 223 -6.81 5.41 1.07
CA VAL A 223 -5.80 6.44 0.84
C VAL A 223 -4.41 5.92 1.15
N TRP A 224 -3.55 5.98 0.15
CA TRP A 224 -2.12 5.71 0.28
C TRP A 224 -1.34 6.95 -0.05
N VAL A 225 -0.37 7.28 0.81
CA VAL A 225 0.56 8.39 0.56
C VAL A 225 1.89 7.85 0.10
N GLN A 226 2.42 8.45 -0.97
CA GLN A 226 3.81 8.29 -1.36
C GLN A 226 4.62 9.32 -0.58
N VAL A 227 5.54 8.83 0.23
CA VAL A 227 6.40 9.63 1.10
C VAL A 227 7.82 9.58 0.57
N GLN A 228 8.43 10.74 0.44
CA GLN A 228 9.84 10.91 0.09
C GLN A 228 10.57 11.59 1.25
N ALA A 229 11.61 10.95 1.77
CA ALA A 229 12.48 11.52 2.77
C ALA A 229 13.46 12.50 2.11
N VAL A 230 13.70 13.62 2.79
CA VAL A 230 14.67 14.63 2.39
C VAL A 230 15.69 14.77 3.53
N PRO A 231 16.79 13.98 3.51
CA PRO A 231 17.80 14.01 4.57
C PRO A 231 18.46 15.39 4.68
N GLY A 232 18.73 15.84 5.90
CA GLY A 232 19.39 17.12 6.15
C GLY A 232 18.55 18.35 5.80
N SER A 233 17.30 18.17 5.34
CA SER A 233 16.38 19.28 5.19
C SER A 233 15.80 19.64 6.56
N ARG A 234 15.92 20.91 6.94
CA ARG A 234 15.03 21.52 7.93
C ARG A 234 13.76 21.99 7.25
N LEU A 235 13.13 21.13 6.43
CA LEU A 235 11.82 21.49 5.88
C LEU A 235 10.92 21.81 7.07
N PRO A 236 10.38 23.02 7.14
CA PRO A 236 9.55 23.42 8.26
C PRO A 236 8.39 22.42 8.36
N VAL A 237 8.27 21.77 9.51
CA VAL A 237 7.07 20.98 9.81
C VAL A 237 5.96 22.02 9.88
N PRO A 238 4.97 22.02 8.97
CA PRO A 238 3.91 23.01 9.03
C PRO A 238 3.21 22.80 10.38
N ARG A 239 3.15 23.85 11.19
CA ARG A 239 2.35 23.84 12.41
C ARG A 239 0.97 24.30 12.00
N PHE A 240 0.03 23.36 11.98
CA PHE A 240 -1.38 23.70 11.88
C PHE A 240 -1.87 24.00 13.29
N ASP A 241 -2.56 25.13 13.45
CA ASP A 241 -3.31 25.39 14.67
C ASP A 241 -4.52 24.44 14.69
N LEU A 242 -4.36 23.30 15.37
CA LEU A 242 -5.33 22.22 15.40
C LEU A 242 -6.58 22.57 16.24
N ASP A 243 -6.58 23.72 16.93
CA ASP A 243 -7.74 24.23 17.69
C ASP A 243 -8.72 25.02 16.81
N ALA A 244 -8.42 25.24 15.53
CA ALA A 244 -9.26 26.02 14.64
C ALA A 244 -10.37 25.18 14.00
N ASN A 245 -11.49 25.02 14.71
CA ASN A 245 -12.80 24.77 14.11
C ASN A 245 -13.33 26.01 13.36
N LYS A 246 -12.43 26.73 12.66
CA LYS A 246 -12.70 27.95 11.88
C LYS A 246 -12.16 27.75 10.46
N PRO A 247 -13.01 27.81 9.43
CA PRO A 247 -12.54 27.81 8.05
C PRO A 247 -11.66 29.05 7.81
N GLY A 248 -10.42 28.84 7.32
CA GLY A 248 -9.50 29.91 6.93
C GLY A 248 -8.20 30.04 7.73
N ALA A 249 -7.74 29.01 8.46
CA ALA A 249 -6.42 29.05 9.09
C ALA A 249 -5.30 29.13 8.03
N GLU A 250 -4.59 30.27 7.98
CA GLU A 250 -3.42 30.45 7.12
C GLU A 250 -2.26 29.55 7.60
N ILE A 251 -1.53 28.98 6.64
CA ILE A 251 -0.36 28.15 6.92
C ILE A 251 0.80 29.07 7.32
N GLU A 252 1.14 29.13 8.60
CA GLU A 252 2.41 29.71 9.02
C GLU A 252 3.54 28.69 8.81
N VAL A 253 4.32 28.93 7.76
CA VAL A 253 5.59 28.23 7.52
C VAL A 253 6.68 28.94 8.33
N THR A 254 6.89 28.55 9.57
CA THR A 254 8.01 29.09 10.37
C THR A 254 9.32 28.37 10.02
N GLU A 255 10.30 29.11 9.51
CA GLU A 255 11.69 28.65 9.39
C GLU A 255 12.34 28.52 10.79
N THR A 256 13.06 27.41 11.04
CA THR A 256 13.87 27.17 12.26
C THR A 256 15.34 26.97 11.96
#